data_AF-A0A933JUI5-F1
#
_entry.id   AF-A0A933JUI5-F1
#
_cell.length_a   1.000
_cell.length_b   1.000
_cell.length_c   1.000
_cell.angle_alpha   90.00
_cell.angle_beta   90.00
_cell.angle_gamma   90.00
#
_symmetry.space_group_name_H-M   'P 1'
#
loop_
_entity.id
_entity.type
_entity.pdbx_description
1 polymer ?
#
loop_
_entity_poly.entity_id
_entity_poly.type
_entity_poly.pdbx_seq_one_letter_code
_entity_poly.pdbx_strand_id
1 'polypeptide(L)'
;MKLALLLPEGKRLVTEELIVGSLPRLEPTSWSTLVAPCGFELDTAPLASALDEVIAATAPYAGELDRRFAPIIHRNLPLSRRSASEPGVWRFLAVIVRPELVRHRFEVRSMATMKSRFWSIGTRPDSNTFARLWWIAELSRRDTDYALTERALASQTLANAVFVRSLSSYRPAVAACVQALESDSADVVEDTMRRLSRVLGTQPLEAHTEEELSELVSEVRSAVLADKSRRRAGHAG
;
A
#
# COMPACT_ATOMS: atom_id res chain seq x y z
N MET A 1 19.12 -7.73 12.23
CA MET A 1 19.49 -8.45 10.98
C MET A 1 19.61 -7.43 9.87
N LYS A 2 20.67 -7.47 9.05
CA LYS A 2 20.81 -6.51 7.95
C LYS A 2 19.79 -6.76 6.86
N LEU A 3 19.27 -5.69 6.26
CA LEU A 3 18.41 -5.75 5.09
C LEU A 3 19.18 -6.39 3.93
N ALA A 4 18.50 -7.22 3.14
CA ALA A 4 19.03 -7.87 1.96
C ALA A 4 17.95 -7.94 0.87
N LEU A 5 18.35 -8.34 -0.34
CA LEU A 5 17.44 -8.67 -1.43
C LEU A 5 17.16 -10.16 -1.39
N LEU A 6 15.89 -10.56 -1.25
CA LEU A 6 15.51 -11.95 -1.47
C LEU A 6 15.43 -12.22 -2.98
N LEU A 7 16.28 -13.15 -3.45
CA LEU A 7 16.39 -13.51 -4.86
C LEU A 7 15.12 -14.24 -5.36
N PRO A 8 14.84 -14.25 -6.67
CA PRO A 8 13.65 -14.90 -7.23
C PRO A 8 13.45 -16.37 -6.83
N GLU A 9 14.55 -17.11 -6.66
CA GLU A 9 14.58 -18.52 -6.23
C GLU A 9 14.01 -18.69 -4.81
N GLY A 10 14.06 -17.62 -3.99
CA GLY A 10 13.44 -17.53 -2.68
C GLY A 10 11.93 -17.73 -2.68
N LYS A 11 11.26 -17.75 -3.85
CA LYS A 11 9.81 -17.99 -3.95
C LYS A 11 9.40 -19.31 -3.30
N ARG A 12 10.29 -20.30 -3.34
CA ARG A 12 10.09 -21.63 -2.72
C ARG A 12 9.92 -21.57 -1.20
N LEU A 13 10.37 -20.49 -0.56
CA LEU A 13 10.25 -20.29 0.88
C LEU A 13 8.84 -19.87 1.31
N VAL A 14 7.99 -19.43 0.37
CA VAL A 14 6.60 -19.05 0.64
C VAL A 14 5.72 -20.31 0.64
N THR A 15 5.98 -21.17 1.61
CA THR A 15 5.28 -22.44 1.82
C THR A 15 3.92 -22.22 2.48
N GLU A 16 3.10 -23.26 2.52
CA GLU A 16 1.82 -23.21 3.21
C GLU A 16 1.99 -22.99 4.71
N GLU A 17 2.97 -23.66 5.32
CA GLU A 17 3.30 -23.57 6.73
C GLU A 17 3.71 -22.15 7.14
N LEU A 18 4.48 -21.46 6.29
CA LEU A 18 4.83 -20.06 6.52
C LEU A 18 3.58 -19.16 6.43
N ILE A 19 2.70 -19.41 5.46
CA ILE A 19 1.49 -18.61 5.23
C ILE A 19 0.51 -18.75 6.38
N VAL A 20 0.21 -19.99 6.80
CA VAL A 20 -0.73 -20.24 7.91
C VAL A 20 -0.11 -19.97 9.27
N GLY A 21 1.23 -19.89 9.34
CA GLY A 21 1.98 -19.55 10.55
C GLY A 21 2.36 -20.74 11.42
N SER A 22 2.13 -21.98 10.97
CA SER A 22 2.64 -23.18 11.65
C SER A 22 4.17 -23.26 11.60
N LEU A 23 4.78 -22.62 10.60
CA LEU A 23 6.20 -22.26 10.58
C LEU A 23 6.32 -20.74 10.79
N PRO A 24 6.48 -20.26 12.03
CA PRO A 24 6.47 -18.82 12.29
C PRO A 24 7.66 -18.11 11.64
N ARG A 25 8.84 -18.74 11.65
CA ARG A 25 10.11 -18.24 11.14
C ARG A 25 10.92 -19.30 10.41
N LEU A 26 11.69 -18.83 9.44
CA LEU A 26 12.62 -19.66 8.66
C LEU A 26 14.02 -19.60 9.27
N GLU A 27 14.64 -20.76 9.42
CA GLU A 27 16.03 -20.87 9.87
C GLU A 27 17.00 -20.23 8.87
N PRO A 28 18.06 -19.52 9.32
CA PRO A 28 19.04 -18.87 8.45
C PRO A 28 19.63 -19.77 7.37
N THR A 29 19.87 -21.04 7.69
CA THR A 29 20.40 -22.06 6.76
C THR A 29 19.47 -22.34 5.58
N SER A 30 18.18 -22.05 5.71
CA SER A 30 17.18 -22.29 4.66
C SER A 30 17.15 -21.19 3.60
N TRP A 31 17.68 -19.99 3.89
CA TRP A 31 17.55 -18.82 3.02
C TRP A 31 18.85 -18.03 2.80
N SER A 32 19.93 -18.27 3.55
CA SER A 32 21.17 -17.50 3.45
C SER A 32 21.81 -17.52 2.07
N THR A 33 21.60 -18.58 1.28
CA THR A 33 22.07 -18.70 -0.12
C THR A 33 21.12 -18.10 -1.15
N LEU A 34 19.95 -17.63 -0.72
CA LEU A 34 18.88 -17.07 -1.55
C LEU A 34 18.79 -15.55 -1.41
N VAL A 35 19.79 -14.91 -0.80
CA VAL A 35 19.84 -13.47 -0.59
C VAL A 35 21.06 -12.84 -1.25
N ALA A 36 20.92 -11.59 -1.67
CA ALA A 36 22.02 -10.76 -2.15
C ALA A 36 22.08 -9.43 -1.37
N PRO A 37 23.25 -8.78 -1.29
CA PRO A 37 23.36 -7.45 -0.72
C PRO A 37 22.47 -6.44 -1.46
N CYS A 38 21.80 -5.54 -0.75
CA CYS A 38 20.97 -4.48 -1.34
C CYS A 38 21.74 -3.18 -1.66
N GLY A 39 23.07 -3.19 -1.53
CA GLY A 39 23.94 -2.05 -1.85
C GLY A 39 24.04 -0.97 -0.77
N PHE A 40 23.40 -1.17 0.38
CA PHE A 40 23.50 -0.30 1.56
C PHE A 40 23.26 -1.12 2.83
N GLU A 41 23.73 -0.62 3.97
CA GLU A 41 23.50 -1.27 5.27
C GLU A 41 22.30 -0.64 5.98
N LEU A 42 21.32 -1.46 6.33
CA LEU A 42 20.19 -1.06 7.16
C LEU A 42 19.88 -2.19 8.13
N ASP A 43 19.84 -1.91 9.42
CA ASP A 43 19.39 -2.90 10.40
C ASP A 43 17.86 -2.93 10.46
N THR A 44 17.30 -4.13 10.39
CA THR A 44 15.85 -4.36 10.42
C THR A 44 15.30 -4.59 11.83
N ALA A 45 16.16 -4.67 12.85
CA ALA A 45 15.72 -4.89 14.23
C ALA A 45 14.78 -3.78 14.77
N PRO A 46 15.03 -2.48 14.54
CA PRO A 46 14.09 -1.43 14.97
C PRO A 46 12.72 -1.54 14.31
N LEU A 47 12.68 -1.83 13.01
CA LEU A 47 11.43 -2.11 12.29
C LEU A 47 10.70 -3.29 12.93
N ALA A 48 11.40 -4.40 13.17
CA ALA A 48 10.79 -5.56 13.82
C ALA A 48 10.18 -5.18 15.17
N SER A 49 10.94 -4.60 16.09
CA SER A 49 10.42 -4.22 17.41
C SER A 49 9.15 -3.36 17.31
N ALA A 50 9.17 -2.32 16.47
CA ALA A 50 8.02 -1.44 16.30
C ALA A 50 6.78 -2.16 15.72
N LEU A 51 6.99 -3.14 14.84
CA LEU A 51 5.89 -3.95 14.32
C LEU A 51 5.32 -4.94 15.35
N ASP A 52 6.17 -5.49 16.24
CA ASP A 52 5.71 -6.36 17.34
C ASP A 52 4.78 -5.62 18.28
N GLU A 53 5.14 -4.37 18.65
CA GLU A 53 4.32 -3.53 19.52
C GLU A 53 2.92 -3.29 18.94
N VAL A 54 2.83 -2.99 17.64
CA VAL A 54 1.53 -2.76 16.99
C VAL A 54 0.73 -4.04 16.86
N ILE A 55 1.36 -5.16 16.50
CA ILE A 55 0.69 -6.46 16.41
C ILE A 55 0.13 -6.87 17.78
N ALA A 56 0.90 -6.71 18.86
CA ALA A 56 0.44 -6.99 20.21
C ALA A 56 -0.72 -6.06 20.65
N ALA A 57 -0.75 -4.82 20.16
CA ALA A 57 -1.75 -3.81 20.51
C ALA A 57 -2.97 -3.77 19.56
N THR A 58 -3.12 -4.73 18.65
CA THR A 58 -4.23 -4.74 17.68
C THR A 58 -4.83 -6.12 17.51
N ALA A 59 -6.14 -6.17 17.24
CA ALA A 59 -6.78 -7.38 16.76
C ALA A 59 -6.31 -7.69 15.33
N PRO A 60 -6.13 -8.97 14.97
CA PRO A 60 -5.84 -9.35 13.59
C PRO A 60 -7.00 -8.94 12.67
N TYR A 61 -6.67 -8.72 11.40
CA TYR A 61 -7.61 -8.44 10.31
C TYR A 61 -8.38 -7.11 10.40
N ALA A 62 -8.10 -6.30 11.41
CA ALA A 62 -8.78 -5.02 11.58
C ALA A 62 -8.49 -4.07 10.39
N GLY A 63 -9.48 -3.27 10.02
CA GLY A 63 -9.42 -2.41 8.82
C GLY A 63 -8.39 -1.30 8.92
N GLU A 64 -8.14 -0.83 10.14
CA GLU A 64 -7.23 0.27 10.48
C GLU A 64 -5.75 -0.15 10.56
N LEU A 65 -5.44 -1.44 10.42
CA LEU A 65 -4.06 -1.94 10.52
C LEU A 65 -3.13 -1.24 9.52
N ASP A 66 -3.57 -1.05 8.27
CA ASP A 66 -2.77 -0.40 7.23
C ASP A 66 -2.36 1.01 7.66
N ARG A 67 -3.31 1.78 8.22
CA ARG A 67 -3.09 3.14 8.73
C ARG A 67 -2.02 3.16 9.82
N ARG A 68 -1.99 2.17 10.72
CA ARG A 68 -1.01 2.10 11.80
C ARG A 68 0.37 1.66 11.31
N PHE A 69 0.43 0.68 10.40
CA PHE A 69 1.68 0.10 9.95
C PHE A 69 2.44 0.99 8.94
N ALA A 70 1.74 1.68 8.03
CA ALA A 70 2.41 2.40 6.96
C ALA A 70 3.40 3.48 7.43
N PRO A 71 3.07 4.36 8.39
CA PRO A 71 4.03 5.34 8.91
C PRO A 71 5.23 4.68 9.59
N ILE A 72 5.02 3.59 10.34
CA ILE A 72 6.08 2.87 11.06
C ILE A 72 7.04 2.22 10.07
N ILE A 73 6.51 1.51 9.08
CA ILE A 73 7.30 0.87 8.02
C ILE A 73 8.12 1.92 7.29
N HIS A 74 7.51 3.03 6.87
CA HIS A 74 8.21 4.06 6.11
C HIS A 74 9.30 4.76 6.92
N ARG A 75 9.05 5.12 8.19
CA ARG A 75 10.06 5.76 9.07
C ARG A 75 11.27 4.86 9.35
N ASN A 76 11.05 3.55 9.54
CA ASN A 76 12.12 2.59 9.83
C ASN A 76 12.86 2.12 8.57
N LEU A 77 12.35 2.46 7.38
CA LEU A 77 12.95 2.10 6.09
C LEU A 77 13.22 3.39 5.30
N PRO A 78 14.28 4.16 5.63
CA PRO A 78 14.66 5.39 4.94
C PRO A 78 15.29 5.09 3.56
N LEU A 79 14.53 4.41 2.71
CA LEU A 79 14.96 3.96 1.40
C LEU A 79 14.80 5.09 0.38
N SER A 80 15.73 5.18 -0.55
CA SER A 80 15.50 5.95 -1.77
C SER A 80 14.40 5.28 -2.61
N ARG A 81 13.67 6.04 -3.44
CA ARG A 81 12.70 5.46 -4.39
C ARG A 81 13.31 4.41 -5.32
N ARG A 82 14.59 4.59 -5.68
CA ARG A 82 15.35 3.61 -6.45
C ARG A 82 15.50 2.30 -5.68
N SER A 83 15.99 2.35 -4.45
CA SER A 83 16.11 1.16 -3.59
C SER A 83 14.76 0.51 -3.32
N ALA A 84 13.72 1.31 -3.10
CA ALA A 84 12.33 0.86 -2.91
C ALA A 84 11.71 0.25 -4.16
N SER A 85 12.27 0.47 -5.35
CA SER A 85 11.80 -0.18 -6.57
C SER A 85 12.26 -1.64 -6.68
N GLU A 86 13.25 -2.05 -5.88
CA GLU A 86 13.79 -3.42 -5.88
C GLU A 86 12.82 -4.41 -5.20
N PRO A 87 12.21 -5.37 -5.93
CA PRO A 87 11.23 -6.27 -5.35
C PRO A 87 11.79 -7.19 -4.26
N GLY A 88 13.09 -7.49 -4.33
CA GLY A 88 13.79 -8.35 -3.38
C GLY A 88 13.77 -7.79 -1.95
N VAL A 89 13.77 -6.46 -1.77
CA VAL A 89 13.67 -5.80 -0.46
C VAL A 89 12.37 -6.20 0.23
N TRP A 90 11.26 -6.06 -0.48
CA TRP A 90 9.92 -6.28 0.08
C TRP A 90 9.65 -7.75 0.36
N ARG A 91 10.16 -8.63 -0.51
CA ARG A 91 10.10 -10.08 -0.32
C ARG A 91 10.91 -10.51 0.90
N PHE A 92 12.12 -9.96 1.05
CA PHE A 92 12.95 -10.24 2.23
C PHE A 92 12.23 -9.81 3.52
N LEU A 93 11.65 -8.61 3.53
CA LEU A 93 10.88 -8.12 4.66
C LEU A 93 9.68 -9.03 4.99
N ALA A 94 8.89 -9.39 3.98
CA ALA A 94 7.67 -10.17 4.15
C ALA A 94 7.91 -11.64 4.47
N VAL A 95 8.99 -12.26 3.96
CA VAL A 95 9.22 -13.71 4.10
C VAL A 95 10.18 -14.02 5.23
N ILE A 96 11.23 -13.21 5.42
CA ILE A 96 12.31 -13.48 6.38
C ILE A 96 12.15 -12.60 7.61
N VAL A 97 12.06 -11.28 7.40
CA VAL A 97 12.22 -10.31 8.50
C VAL A 97 11.01 -10.26 9.40
N ARG A 98 9.78 -10.25 8.86
CA ARG A 98 8.51 -10.15 9.61
C ARG A 98 7.30 -10.73 8.84
N PRO A 99 7.23 -12.06 8.64
CA PRO A 99 6.06 -12.69 8.03
C PRO A 99 4.78 -12.57 8.86
N GLU A 100 4.89 -12.35 10.18
CA GLU A 100 3.75 -12.16 11.09
C GLU A 100 2.88 -10.97 10.67
N LEU A 101 3.48 -9.89 10.16
CA LEU A 101 2.70 -8.71 9.76
C LEU A 101 1.71 -9.06 8.66
N VAL A 102 2.12 -9.88 7.69
CA VAL A 102 1.26 -10.31 6.59
C VAL A 102 0.11 -11.17 7.12
N ARG A 103 0.41 -12.11 8.02
CA ARG A 103 -0.58 -13.00 8.65
C ARG A 103 -1.54 -12.25 9.56
N HIS A 104 -1.05 -11.27 10.31
CA HIS A 104 -1.86 -10.44 11.20
C HIS A 104 -2.82 -9.55 10.42
N ARG A 105 -2.38 -9.07 9.25
CA ARG A 105 -3.18 -8.20 8.40
C ARG A 105 -4.26 -8.93 7.61
N PHE A 106 -3.99 -10.15 7.14
CA PHE A 106 -4.86 -10.83 6.19
C PHE A 106 -5.29 -12.22 6.67
N GLU A 107 -6.59 -12.44 6.69
CA GLU A 107 -7.17 -13.75 6.92
C GLU A 107 -6.91 -14.65 5.71
N VAL A 108 -6.52 -15.91 5.97
CA VAL A 108 -6.24 -16.90 4.92
C VAL A 108 -7.56 -17.38 4.32
N ARG A 109 -8.07 -16.65 3.34
CA ARG A 109 -9.25 -17.07 2.53
C ARG A 109 -8.88 -17.75 1.22
N SER A 110 -7.65 -17.52 0.75
CA SER A 110 -7.11 -18.09 -0.49
C SER A 110 -5.59 -18.13 -0.40
N MET A 111 -5.03 -19.31 -0.64
CA MET A 111 -3.57 -19.51 -0.65
C MET A 111 -2.89 -18.72 -1.76
N ALA A 112 -3.54 -18.59 -2.92
CA ALA A 112 -3.01 -17.80 -4.03
C ALA A 112 -2.94 -16.30 -3.66
N THR A 113 -4.00 -15.78 -3.04
CA THR A 113 -4.04 -14.39 -2.58
C THR A 113 -3.00 -14.15 -1.49
N MET A 114 -2.89 -15.04 -0.51
CA MET A 114 -1.87 -14.92 0.54
C MET A 114 -0.44 -14.98 -0.02
N LYS A 115 -0.14 -15.90 -0.95
CA LYS A 115 1.15 -15.92 -1.65
C LYS A 115 1.48 -14.58 -2.30
N SER A 116 0.49 -13.90 -2.89
CA SER A 116 0.68 -12.55 -3.44
C SER A 116 1.11 -11.53 -2.38
N ARG A 117 0.53 -11.60 -1.17
CA ARG A 117 0.84 -10.70 -0.04
C ARG A 117 2.26 -10.82 0.47
N PHE A 118 2.88 -11.98 0.29
CA PHE A 118 4.30 -12.23 0.60
C PHE A 118 5.22 -11.90 -0.57
N TRP A 119 4.83 -12.23 -1.81
CA TRP A 119 5.79 -12.35 -2.91
C TRP A 119 5.68 -11.33 -4.05
N SER A 120 4.46 -10.89 -4.37
CA SER A 120 4.20 -10.12 -5.61
C SER A 120 4.90 -8.77 -5.63
N ILE A 121 5.26 -8.30 -6.83
CA ILE A 121 5.95 -7.02 -7.02
C ILE A 121 5.00 -5.87 -6.65
N GLY A 122 5.50 -4.91 -5.87
CA GLY A 122 4.70 -3.85 -5.26
C GLY A 122 4.45 -2.65 -6.17
N THR A 123 3.17 -2.34 -6.38
CA THR A 123 2.57 -1.00 -6.61
C THR A 123 1.05 -1.09 -6.55
N ARG A 124 0.48 -2.29 -6.81
CA ARG A 124 -0.96 -2.55 -6.66
C ARG A 124 -1.35 -2.88 -5.20
N PRO A 125 -2.56 -2.60 -4.75
CA PRO A 125 -3.02 -2.93 -3.40
C PRO A 125 -3.25 -4.41 -3.14
N ASP A 126 -3.22 -5.27 -4.17
CA ASP A 126 -3.23 -6.73 -4.07
C ASP A 126 -1.81 -7.35 -4.01
N SER A 127 -0.78 -6.49 -4.04
CA SER A 127 0.64 -6.89 -4.03
C SER A 127 1.20 -7.21 -2.64
N ASN A 128 2.53 -7.24 -2.54
CA ASN A 128 3.27 -7.42 -1.29
C ASN A 128 2.92 -6.35 -0.25
N THR A 129 2.68 -6.82 0.98
CA THR A 129 2.16 -6.00 2.08
C THR A 129 3.09 -4.84 2.45
N PHE A 130 4.39 -5.10 2.61
CA PHE A 130 5.36 -4.07 2.98
C PHE A 130 5.51 -3.02 1.88
N ALA A 131 5.65 -3.48 0.63
CA ALA A 131 5.82 -2.60 -0.53
C ALA A 131 4.65 -1.62 -0.66
N ARG A 132 3.41 -2.14 -0.59
CA ARG A 132 2.19 -1.33 -0.68
C ARG A 132 2.16 -0.25 0.40
N LEU A 133 2.38 -0.64 1.66
CA LEU A 133 2.31 0.30 2.78
C LEU A 133 3.39 1.36 2.71
N TRP A 134 4.62 0.97 2.35
CA TRP A 134 5.72 1.89 2.18
C TRP A 134 5.46 2.88 1.04
N TRP A 135 5.00 2.42 -0.13
CA TRP A 135 4.72 3.30 -1.27
C TRP A 135 3.57 4.26 -1.01
N ILE A 136 2.48 3.81 -0.37
CA ILE A 136 1.37 4.70 0.01
C ILE A 136 1.90 5.81 0.92
N ALA A 137 2.70 5.47 1.93
CA ALA A 137 3.31 6.44 2.82
C ALA A 137 4.28 7.39 2.10
N GLU A 138 5.18 6.88 1.26
CA GLU A 138 6.13 7.70 0.49
C GLU A 138 5.42 8.65 -0.47
N LEU A 139 4.26 8.30 -1.00
CA LEU A 139 3.54 9.13 -1.97
C LEU A 139 2.55 10.11 -1.33
N SER A 140 2.23 9.95 -0.04
CA SER A 140 1.27 10.80 0.67
C SER A 140 1.87 11.57 1.85
N ARG A 141 3.06 11.21 2.35
CA ARG A 141 3.70 11.99 3.42
C ARG A 141 4.07 13.39 2.95
N ARG A 142 4.00 14.34 3.88
CA ARG A 142 4.56 15.68 3.75
C ARG A 142 5.65 15.83 4.78
N ASP A 143 6.91 15.84 4.32
CA ASP A 143 8.08 15.79 5.20
C ASP A 143 8.03 14.62 6.20
N THR A 144 7.81 14.92 7.49
CA THR A 144 7.69 13.96 8.58
C THR A 144 6.24 13.67 9.00
N ASP A 145 5.27 14.39 8.41
CA ASP A 145 3.84 14.24 8.66
C ASP A 145 3.22 13.15 7.76
N TYR A 146 2.46 12.27 8.40
CA TYR A 146 1.75 11.14 7.78
C TYR A 146 0.23 11.30 7.84
N ALA A 147 -0.31 12.45 8.25
CA ALA A 147 -1.76 12.66 8.36
C ALA A 147 -2.51 12.32 7.06
N LEU A 148 -1.97 12.71 5.91
CA LEU A 148 -2.54 12.37 4.60
C LEU A 148 -2.44 10.86 4.29
N THR A 149 -1.36 10.20 4.71
CA THR A 149 -1.22 8.73 4.63
C THR A 149 -2.30 8.04 5.44
N GLU A 150 -2.57 8.52 6.65
CA GLU A 150 -3.55 7.92 7.54
C GLU A 150 -4.98 8.08 7.02
N ARG A 151 -5.28 9.24 6.43
CA ARG A 151 -6.53 9.53 5.72
C ARG A 151 -6.70 8.63 4.49
N ALA A 152 -5.65 8.51 3.67
CA ALA A 152 -5.65 7.63 2.50
C ALA A 152 -5.94 6.17 2.85
N LEU A 153 -5.40 5.68 3.97
CA LEU A 153 -5.58 4.32 4.47
C LEU A 153 -6.81 4.12 5.36
N ALA A 154 -7.63 5.15 5.54
CA ALA A 154 -8.92 5.06 6.23
C ALA A 154 -9.90 4.11 5.53
N SER A 155 -9.83 4.08 4.21
CA SER A 155 -10.73 3.34 3.33
C SER A 155 -9.91 2.53 2.35
N GLN A 156 -10.08 1.21 2.36
CA GLN A 156 -9.44 0.34 1.37
C GLN A 156 -9.86 0.72 -0.05
N THR A 157 -11.12 1.11 -0.26
CA THR A 157 -11.59 1.55 -1.58
C THR A 157 -10.84 2.80 -2.04
N LEU A 158 -10.67 3.79 -1.17
CA LEU A 158 -9.92 5.01 -1.50
C LEU A 158 -8.45 4.69 -1.81
N ALA A 159 -7.79 3.96 -0.92
CA ALA A 159 -6.39 3.54 -1.12
C ALA A 159 -6.23 2.78 -2.44
N ASN A 160 -7.17 1.90 -2.78
CA ASN A 160 -7.12 1.18 -4.04
C ASN A 160 -7.36 2.13 -5.21
N ALA A 161 -8.39 2.96 -5.17
CA ALA A 161 -8.74 3.82 -6.28
C ALA A 161 -7.62 4.82 -6.63
N VAL A 162 -6.93 5.36 -5.62
CA VAL A 162 -5.84 6.34 -5.77
C VAL A 162 -4.51 5.66 -6.15
N PHE A 163 -4.13 4.57 -5.48
CA PHE A 163 -2.78 4.00 -5.62
C PHE A 163 -2.66 2.81 -6.58
N VAL A 164 -3.77 2.17 -7.00
CA VAL A 164 -3.73 1.19 -8.11
C VAL A 164 -3.50 1.88 -9.44
N ARG A 165 -4.12 3.06 -9.59
CA ARG A 165 -4.21 3.77 -10.85
C ARG A 165 -2.99 4.66 -11.00
N SER A 166 -2.55 4.87 -12.24
CA SER A 166 -1.31 5.53 -12.65
C SER A 166 -1.11 6.98 -12.16
N LEU A 167 -1.98 7.48 -11.28
CA LEU A 167 -1.85 8.76 -10.58
C LEU A 167 -0.82 8.69 -9.45
N SER A 168 -0.48 7.48 -9.00
CA SER A 168 0.44 7.24 -7.89
C SER A 168 1.90 7.63 -8.17
N SER A 169 2.25 8.17 -9.34
CA SER A 169 3.58 8.71 -9.61
C SER A 169 3.74 10.16 -9.14
N TYR A 170 2.63 10.89 -8.94
CA TYR A 170 2.65 12.33 -8.67
C TYR A 170 1.95 12.67 -7.36
N ARG A 171 2.73 13.15 -6.37
CA ARG A 171 2.23 13.43 -5.01
C ARG A 171 1.09 14.46 -4.96
N PRO A 172 1.11 15.57 -5.72
CA PRO A 172 -0.01 16.53 -5.73
C PRO A 172 -1.34 15.88 -6.14
N ALA A 173 -1.33 14.99 -7.14
CA ALA A 173 -2.53 14.26 -7.55
C ALA A 173 -3.06 13.34 -6.44
N VAL A 174 -2.16 12.66 -5.72
CA VAL A 174 -2.53 11.84 -4.55
C VAL A 174 -3.19 12.71 -3.47
N ALA A 175 -2.61 13.87 -3.16
CA ALA A 175 -3.16 14.78 -2.17
C ALA A 175 -4.56 15.29 -2.55
N ALA A 176 -4.73 15.81 -3.77
CA ALA A 176 -6.02 16.27 -4.28
C ALA A 176 -7.10 15.17 -4.21
N CYS A 177 -6.76 13.95 -4.65
CA CYS A 177 -7.71 12.83 -4.64
C CYS A 177 -8.11 12.42 -3.22
N VAL A 178 -7.15 12.26 -2.30
CA VAL A 178 -7.44 11.83 -0.93
C VAL A 178 -8.29 12.89 -0.22
N GLN A 179 -7.94 14.17 -0.34
CA GLN A 179 -8.66 15.25 0.33
C GLN A 179 -10.11 15.36 -0.15
N ALA A 180 -10.36 15.22 -1.46
CA ALA A 180 -11.69 15.36 -2.02
C ALA A 180 -12.60 14.15 -1.77
N LEU A 181 -12.03 12.94 -1.65
CA LEU A 181 -12.78 11.68 -1.70
C LEU A 181 -12.83 10.90 -0.39
N GLU A 182 -12.12 11.32 0.67
CA GLU A 182 -12.03 10.54 1.91
C GLU A 182 -13.37 10.32 2.64
N SER A 183 -14.34 11.20 2.44
CA SER A 183 -15.67 11.13 3.07
C SER A 183 -16.73 10.52 2.16
N ASP A 184 -16.37 10.11 0.94
CA ASP A 184 -17.31 9.60 -0.05
C ASP A 184 -17.55 8.10 0.09
N SER A 185 -18.73 7.67 -0.35
CA SER A 185 -19.06 6.25 -0.50
C SER A 185 -18.20 5.60 -1.59
N ALA A 186 -17.96 4.29 -1.46
CA ALA A 186 -17.12 3.51 -2.36
C ALA A 186 -17.49 3.70 -3.85
N ASP A 187 -18.78 3.74 -4.18
CA ASP A 187 -19.28 3.91 -5.55
C ASP A 187 -19.02 5.31 -6.11
N VAL A 188 -19.03 6.36 -5.27
CA VAL A 188 -18.66 7.73 -5.67
C VAL A 188 -17.16 7.83 -5.91
N VAL A 189 -16.35 7.25 -5.02
CA VAL A 189 -14.89 7.18 -5.17
C VAL A 189 -14.52 6.50 -6.49
N GLU A 190 -15.08 5.32 -6.75
CA GLU A 190 -14.76 4.56 -7.96
C GLU A 190 -15.17 5.27 -9.25
N ASP A 191 -16.38 5.85 -9.29
CA ASP A 191 -16.88 6.56 -10.46
C ASP A 191 -16.12 7.87 -10.71
N THR A 192 -15.78 8.61 -9.65
CA THR A 192 -14.97 9.83 -9.74
C THR A 192 -13.59 9.48 -10.28
N MET A 193 -12.91 8.50 -9.69
CA MET A 193 -11.57 8.09 -10.15
C MET A 193 -11.60 7.53 -11.58
N ARG A 194 -12.68 6.86 -11.99
CA ARG A 194 -12.87 6.39 -13.38
C ARG A 194 -13.00 7.55 -14.37
N ARG A 195 -13.74 8.59 -14.04
CA ARG A 195 -13.88 9.78 -14.90
C ARG A 195 -12.59 10.60 -14.91
N LEU A 196 -11.99 10.81 -13.75
CA LEU A 196 -10.73 11.54 -13.59
C LEU A 196 -9.61 10.89 -14.42
N SER A 197 -9.45 9.57 -14.37
CA SER A 197 -8.46 8.86 -15.18
C SER A 197 -8.66 9.05 -16.70
N ARG A 198 -9.89 9.30 -17.17
CA ARG A 198 -10.12 9.60 -18.60
C ARG A 198 -9.68 11.02 -18.96
N VAL A 199 -9.96 11.99 -18.09
CA VAL A 199 -9.54 13.39 -18.29
C VAL A 199 -8.02 13.48 -18.29
N LEU A 200 -7.39 12.98 -17.23
CA LEU A 200 -5.93 12.96 -17.07
C LEU A 200 -5.23 12.00 -18.03
N GLY A 201 -5.97 11.16 -18.75
CA GLY A 201 -5.41 10.36 -19.86
C GLY A 201 -5.02 11.21 -21.07
N THR A 202 -5.46 12.47 -21.14
CA THR A 202 -5.20 13.38 -22.27
C THR A 202 -4.23 14.52 -21.92
N GLN A 203 -3.81 14.62 -20.66
CA GLN A 203 -2.98 15.71 -20.14
C GLN A 203 -1.89 15.14 -19.22
N PRO A 204 -0.62 15.58 -19.30
CA PRO A 204 0.41 15.17 -18.35
C PRO A 204 0.05 15.64 -16.93
N LEU A 205 0.23 14.78 -15.93
CA LEU A 205 -0.05 15.13 -14.52
C LEU A 205 0.84 16.28 -14.04
N GLU A 206 2.08 16.28 -14.51
CA GLU A 206 3.12 17.25 -14.20
C GLU A 206 2.85 18.63 -14.79
N ALA A 207 1.86 18.76 -15.70
CA ALA A 207 1.42 20.04 -16.23
C ALA A 207 0.48 20.79 -15.27
N HIS A 208 0.05 20.14 -14.17
CA HIS A 208 -0.92 20.71 -13.24
C HIS A 208 -0.32 20.97 -11.86
N THR A 209 -0.76 22.07 -11.24
CA THR A 209 -0.52 22.35 -9.82
C THR A 209 -1.40 21.48 -8.91
N GLU A 210 -1.11 21.47 -7.61
CA GLU A 210 -1.97 20.77 -6.64
C GLU A 210 -3.38 21.41 -6.59
N GLU A 211 -3.46 22.73 -6.71
CA GLU A 211 -4.70 23.49 -6.71
C GLU A 211 -5.56 23.16 -7.93
N GLU A 212 -4.97 23.18 -9.14
CA GLU A 212 -5.66 22.82 -10.39
C GLU A 212 -6.17 21.38 -10.36
N LEU A 213 -5.37 20.45 -9.81
CA LEU A 213 -5.79 19.06 -9.62
C LEU A 213 -6.93 18.95 -8.60
N SER A 214 -6.89 19.74 -7.53
CA SER A 214 -7.94 19.75 -6.51
C SER A 214 -9.27 20.28 -7.06
N GLU A 215 -9.22 21.33 -7.88
CA GLU A 215 -10.38 21.86 -8.60
C GLU A 215 -10.94 20.81 -9.57
N LEU A 216 -10.08 20.20 -10.39
CA LEU A 216 -10.49 19.19 -11.36
C LEU A 216 -11.14 17.97 -10.68
N VAL A 217 -10.53 17.45 -9.60
CA VAL A 217 -11.10 16.32 -8.84
C VAL A 217 -12.46 16.71 -8.27
N SER A 218 -12.59 17.92 -7.72
CA SER A 218 -13.84 18.43 -7.14
C SER A 218 -14.94 18.61 -8.17
N GLU A 219 -14.62 19.08 -9.37
CA GLU A 219 -15.55 19.21 -10.49
C GLU A 219 -16.07 17.83 -10.93
N VAL A 220 -15.16 16.88 -11.15
CA VAL A 220 -15.51 15.51 -11.56
C VAL A 220 -16.37 14.83 -10.48
N ARG A 221 -15.99 14.97 -9.21
CA ARG A 221 -16.75 14.46 -8.06
C ARG A 221 -18.17 15.02 -8.02
N SER A 222 -18.31 16.34 -8.19
CA SER A 222 -19.62 17.02 -8.18
C SER A 222 -20.52 16.53 -9.31
N ALA A 223 -19.97 16.33 -10.51
CA ALA A 223 -20.71 15.75 -11.63
C ALA A 223 -21.18 14.32 -11.35
N VAL A 224 -20.37 13.49 -10.70
CA VAL A 224 -20.75 12.12 -10.29
C VAL A 224 -21.89 12.14 -9.28
N LEU A 225 -21.81 13.00 -8.26
CA LEU A 225 -22.86 13.14 -7.24
C LEU A 225 -24.19 13.63 -7.85
N ALA A 226 -24.14 14.58 -8.77
CA ALA A 226 -25.32 15.07 -9.49
C ALA A 226 -25.98 13.96 -10.33
N ASP A 227 -25.19 13.16 -11.06
CA ASP A 227 -25.71 12.03 -11.83
C ASP A 227 -26.38 10.97 -10.96
N LYS A 228 -25.77 10.63 -9.82
CA LYS A 228 -26.35 9.66 -8.87
C LYS A 228 -27.63 10.17 -8.24
N SER A 229 -27.69 11.45 -7.89
CA SER A 229 -28.88 12.10 -7.34
C SER A 229 -30.05 12.06 -8.34
N ARG A 230 -29.80 12.39 -9.61
CA ARG A 230 -30.80 12.29 -10.69
C ARG A 230 -31.33 10.86 -10.87
N ARG A 231 -30.44 9.86 -10.84
CA ARG A 231 -30.84 8.45 -10.98
C ARG A 231 -31.73 7.96 -9.83
N ARG A 232 -31.45 8.40 -8.59
CA ARG A 232 -32.27 8.07 -7.41
C ARG A 232 -33.66 8.70 -7.51
N ALA A 233 -33.76 9.95 -7.93
CA ALA A 233 -35.05 10.64 -8.12
C ALA A 233 -35.92 9.99 -9.20
N GLY A 234 -35.32 9.51 -10.29
CA GLY A 234 -36.05 8.85 -11.39
C GLY A 234 -36.50 7.41 -11.12
N HIS A 235 -36.03 6.76 -10.05
CA HIS A 235 -36.48 5.41 -9.64
C HIS A 235 -37.55 5.44 -8.54
N ALA A 236 -37.90 6.63 -8.03
CA ALA A 236 -38.87 6.82 -6.95
C ALA A 236 -40.24 7.32 -7.44
N GLY A 237 -40.46 7.41 -8.76
CA GLY A 237 -41.74 7.73 -9.40
C GLY A 237 -42.12 6.64 -10.39
#